data_AF-A0A212J729-F1
#
_entry.id   AF-A0A212J729-F1
#
_cell.length_a   1.000
_cell.length_b   1.000
_cell.length_c   1.000
_cell.angle_alpha   90.00
_cell.angle_beta   90.00
_cell.angle_gamma   90.00
#
_symmetry.space_group_name_H-M   'P 1'
#
loop_
_entity.id
_entity.type
_entity.pdbx_description
1 polymer ?
#
loop_
_entity_poly.entity_id
_entity_poly.type
_entity_poly.pdbx_seq_one_letter_code
_entity_poly.pdbx_strand_id
1 'polypeptide(L)' 'MRKLFLSSSFKDVASLLIDFAKEDIKGKTITFIPSASINEKVKFYVGSARKAFEKMGLVVDELELTKATIS' A
#
# COMPACT_ATOMS: atom_id res chain seq x y z
N MET A 1 -5.21 -18.03 -9.75
CA MET A 1 -5.80 -17.77 -8.41
C MET A 1 -5.73 -16.28 -8.10
N ARG A 2 -6.73 -15.72 -7.40
CA ARG A 2 -6.71 -14.32 -6.94
C ARG A 2 -6.33 -14.29 -5.45
N LYS A 3 -5.34 -13.47 -5.07
CA LYS A 3 -5.02 -13.16 -3.67
C LYS A 3 -5.45 -11.71 -3.41
N LEU A 4 -6.42 -11.51 -2.52
CA LEU A 4 -6.94 -10.18 -2.18
C LEU A 4 -6.92 -10.00 -0.65
N PHE A 5 -6.27 -8.92 -0.19
CA PHE A 5 -6.32 -8.45 1.18
C PHE A 5 -7.11 -7.14 1.20
N LEU A 6 -8.29 -7.15 1.82
CA LEU A 6 -9.19 -6.01 1.87
C LEU A 6 -9.23 -5.46 3.29
N SER A 7 -9.17 -4.14 3.44
CA SER A 7 -9.21 -3.48 4.74
C SER A 7 -9.90 -2.13 4.63
N SER A 8 -10.67 -1.74 5.65
CA SER A 8 -11.24 -0.40 5.76
C SER A 8 -10.21 0.64 6.19
N SER A 9 -9.24 0.23 7.01
CA SER A 9 -8.09 1.04 7.45
C SER A 9 -6.85 0.16 7.51
N PHE A 10 -5.99 0.29 6.50
CA PHE A 10 -4.81 -0.58 6.39
C PHE A 10 -3.88 -0.45 7.59
N LYS A 11 -3.69 0.77 8.11
CA LYS A 11 -2.81 1.04 9.26
C LYS A 11 -3.13 0.14 10.46
N ASP A 12 -4.42 -0.10 10.72
CA ASP A 12 -4.88 -0.80 11.92
C ASP A 12 -4.74 -2.32 11.81
N VAL A 13 -4.68 -2.84 10.58
CA VAL A 13 -4.59 -4.28 10.30
C VAL A 13 -3.32 -4.67 9.54
N ALA A 14 -2.35 -3.76 9.47
CA ALA A 14 -1.18 -3.88 8.62
C ALA A 14 -0.41 -5.18 8.93
N SER A 15 -0.27 -5.54 10.20
CA SER A 15 0.40 -6.77 10.62
C SER A 15 -0.23 -8.06 10.06
N LEU A 16 -1.55 -8.07 9.81
CA LEU A 16 -2.25 -9.23 9.23
C LEU A 16 -1.84 -9.50 7.78
N LEU A 17 -1.25 -8.52 7.10
CA LEU A 17 -0.74 -8.70 5.74
C LEU A 17 0.37 -9.76 5.68
N ILE A 18 1.21 -9.84 6.71
CA ILE A 18 2.33 -10.78 6.80
C ILE A 18 1.77 -12.22 6.83
N ASP A 19 0.79 -12.46 7.70
CA ASP A 19 0.12 -13.76 7.80
C ASP A 19 -0.64 -14.12 6.51
N PHE A 20 -1.26 -13.12 5.87
CA PHE A 20 -1.98 -13.30 4.61
C PHE A 20 -1.04 -13.66 3.43
N ALA A 21 0.13 -13.01 3.35
CA ALA A 21 1.08 -13.23 2.27
C ALA A 21 1.57 -14.68 2.21
N LYS A 22 1.70 -15.33 3.38
CA LYS A 22 2.26 -16.68 3.57
C LYS A 22 3.67 -16.83 3.00
N GLU A 23 4.44 -15.74 3.01
CA GLU A 23 5.81 -15.66 2.50
C GLU A 23 6.56 -14.50 3.16
N ASP A 24 7.88 -14.50 3.07
CA ASP A 24 8.67 -13.33 3.44
C ASP A 24 8.43 -12.20 2.43
N ILE A 25 8.14 -11.02 2.95
CA ILE A 25 7.85 -9.82 2.18
C ILE A 25 8.96 -8.78 2.26
N LYS A 26 9.95 -8.97 3.14
CA LYS A 26 11.03 -8.01 3.33
C LYS A 26 11.85 -7.86 2.05
N GLY A 27 12.12 -6.61 1.66
CA GLY A 27 12.85 -6.26 0.44
C GLY A 27 12.05 -6.38 -0.85
N LYS A 28 10.80 -6.89 -0.83
CA LYS A 28 9.94 -6.89 -2.00
C LYS A 28 9.39 -5.50 -2.29
N THR A 29 9.08 -5.25 -3.57
CA THR A 29 8.47 -4.00 -4.02
C THR A 29 6.95 -4.09 -3.94
N ILE A 30 6.33 -3.01 -3.47
CA ILE A 30 4.89 -2.79 -3.57
C ILE A 30 4.62 -1.52 -4.39
N THR A 31 3.76 -1.64 -5.40
CA THR A 31 3.24 -0.47 -6.11
C THR A 31 2.12 0.16 -5.27
N PHE A 32 2.35 1.38 -4.81
CA PHE A 32 1.43 2.15 -4.00
C PHE A 32 0.67 3.15 -4.87
N ILE A 33 -0.64 3.02 -4.96
CA ILE A 33 -1.50 3.83 -5.82
C ILE A 33 -2.36 4.78 -4.96
N PRO A 34 -1.92 6.02 -4.69
CA PRO A 34 -2.65 6.95 -3.82
C PRO A 34 -3.73 7.76 -4.56
N SER A 35 -3.95 7.53 -5.86
CA SER A 35 -4.75 8.41 -6.73
C SER A 35 -6.18 8.66 -6.27
N ALA A 36 -6.82 7.69 -5.61
CA ALA A 36 -8.18 7.86 -5.06
C ALA A 36 -8.26 9.04 -4.07
N SER A 37 -7.18 9.27 -3.31
CA SER A 37 -7.13 10.31 -2.27
C SER A 37 -6.89 11.72 -2.81
N ILE A 38 -6.63 11.92 -4.12
CA ILE A 38 -6.23 13.23 -4.67
C ILE A 38 -7.26 14.33 -4.36
N ASN A 39 -8.55 14.02 -4.46
CA ASN A 39 -9.63 14.99 -4.28
C ASN A 39 -10.16 15.08 -2.84
N GLU A 40 -9.55 14.34 -1.90
CA GLU A 40 -9.98 14.32 -0.50
C GLU A 40 -9.29 15.41 0.32
N LYS A 41 -9.99 16.01 1.29
CA LYS A 41 -9.40 17.03 2.19
C LYS A 41 -8.56 16.43 3.31
N VAL A 42 -8.87 15.20 3.72
CA VAL A 42 -8.22 14.50 4.85
C VAL A 42 -7.52 13.26 4.31
N LYS A 43 -6.19 13.24 4.29
CA LYS A 43 -5.38 12.18 3.63
C LYS A 43 -4.41 11.46 4.57
N PHE A 44 -4.59 11.62 5.89
CA PHE A 44 -3.66 11.05 6.89
C PHE A 44 -3.50 9.53 6.78
N TYR A 45 -4.53 8.83 6.31
CA TYR A 45 -4.50 7.39 6.11
C TYR A 45 -3.54 6.96 4.99
N VAL A 46 -3.35 7.78 3.95
CA VAL A 46 -2.45 7.51 2.83
C VAL A 46 -1.00 7.43 3.32
N GLY A 47 -0.55 8.47 4.03
CA GLY A 47 0.79 8.51 4.61
C GLY A 47 0.99 7.46 5.69
N SER A 48 -0.06 7.14 6.46
CA SER A 48 0.00 6.06 7.46
C SER A 48 0.16 4.69 6.82
N ALA A 49 -0.52 4.42 5.71
CA ALA A 49 -0.39 3.18 4.96
C ALA A 49 1.02 3.04 4.35
N ARG A 50 1.53 4.09 3.71
CA ARG A 50 2.89 4.13 3.17
C ARG A 50 3.94 3.78 4.23
N LYS A 51 3.89 4.45 5.39
CA LYS A 51 4.80 4.19 6.51
C LYS A 51 4.67 2.78 7.07
N ALA A 52 3.48 2.18 7.03
CA ALA A 52 3.29 0.81 7.49
C ALA A 52 4.01 -0.18 6.58
N PHE A 53 3.96 -0.01 5.25
CA PHE A 53 4.71 -0.85 4.31
C PHE A 53 6.23 -0.71 4.51
N GLU A 54 6.74 0.52 4.66
CA GLU A 54 8.16 0.77 4.92
C GLU A 54 8.63 0.09 6.21
N LYS A 55 7.83 0.16 7.28
CA LYS A 55 8.12 -0.52 8.56
C LYS A 55 8.13 -2.04 8.46
N MET A 56 7.39 -2.61 7.51
CA MET A 56 7.44 -4.04 7.18
C MET A 56 8.67 -4.42 6.34
N GLY A 57 9.48 -3.45 5.95
CA GLY A 57 10.66 -3.65 5.10
C GLY A 57 10.34 -3.79 3.63
N LEU A 58 9.15 -3.38 3.17
CA LEU A 58 8.82 -3.30 1.76
C LEU A 58 9.43 -2.05 1.11
N VAL A 59 9.81 -2.17 -0.15
CA VAL A 59 10.20 -1.03 -0.99
C VAL A 59 8.93 -0.45 -1.61
N VAL A 60 8.60 0.79 -1.28
CA VAL A 60 7.40 1.46 -1.81
C VAL A 60 7.74 2.17 -3.11
N ASP A 61 7.11 1.73 -4.19
CA ASP A 61 7.11 2.40 -5.50
C ASP A 61 5.77 3.10 -5.69
N GLU A 62 5.77 4.43 -5.73
CA GLU A 62 4.53 5.21 -5.78
C GLU A 62 4.11 5.51 -7.22
N LEU A 63 2.87 5.15 -7.55
CA LEU A 63 2.27 5.37 -8.87
C LEU A 63 1.00 6.22 -8.76
N GLU A 64 1.12 7.50 -9.10
CA GLU A 64 -0.04 8.39 -9.28
C GLU A 64 -0.64 8.20 -10.69
N LEU A 65 -1.69 7.39 -10.80
CA LEU A 65 -2.32 7.01 -12.08
C LEU A 65 -2.81 8.18 -12.93
N THR A 66 -3.20 9.31 -12.33
CA THR A 66 -3.68 10.51 -13.05
C THR A 66 -2.59 11.23 -13.85
N LYS A 67 -1.32 10.96 -13.55
CA LYS A 67 -0.16 11.50 -14.26
C LYS A 67 0.68 10.42 -14.94
N ALA A 68 0.30 9.16 -14.80
CA ALA A 68 1.02 8.05 -15.37
C ALA A 68 0.91 8.06 -16.90
N THR A 69 2.03 7.86 -17.58
CA THR A 69 2.09 7.67 -19.04
C THR A 69 2.26 6.18 -19.36
N ILE A 70 1.67 5.74 -20.47
CA ILE A 70 1.90 4.39 -20.99
C ILE A 70 3.36 4.33 -21.46
N SER A 71 4.07 3.28 -21.07
CA SER A 71 5.45 2.99 -21.48
C SER A 71 5.49 2.22 -22.80
#